data_AF-A0A7X9L0Q1-F1
#
_entry.id   AF-A0A7X9L0Q1-F1
#
_cell.length_a   1.000
_cell.length_b   1.000
_cell.length_c   1.000
_cell.angle_alpha   90.00
_cell.angle_beta   90.00
_cell.angle_gamma   90.00
#
_symmetry.space_group_name_H-M   'P 1'
#
loop_
_entity.id
_entity.type
_entity.pdbx_description
1 polymer ?
#
loop_
_entity_poly.entity_id
_entity_poly.type
_entity_poly.pdbx_seq_one_letter_code
_entity_poly.pdbx_strand_id
1 'polypeptide(L)'
;MIHINFNYFSDILQRKTSATVMLPDAPNINKALPVMYLLHGYCGDNTDWLYSGNIEQFATEYNIAVVMPAGNNSFYADMRHGANYLKHIGEELPQIISKVFPVSINREDTFIAGLSMGGYGA
;
A
#
# COMPACT_ATOMS: atom_id res chain seq x y z
N MET A 1 -12.54 11.78 -2.56
CA MET A 1 -11.50 10.74 -2.69
C MET A 1 -12.14 9.45 -3.18
N ILE A 2 -11.48 8.70 -4.07
CA ILE A 2 -11.94 7.38 -4.51
C ILE A 2 -11.31 6.31 -3.62
N HIS A 3 -12.14 5.46 -3.00
CA HIS A 3 -11.71 4.37 -2.11
C HIS A 3 -11.93 3.04 -2.82
N ILE A 4 -10.86 2.26 -2.98
CA ILE A 4 -10.87 1.01 -3.72
C ILE A 4 -10.41 -0.10 -2.79
N ASN A 5 -11.27 -1.09 -2.56
CA ASN A 5 -10.86 -2.36 -1.97
C ASN A 5 -10.30 -3.24 -3.08
N PHE A 6 -8.97 -3.35 -3.15
CA PHE A 6 -8.25 -4.02 -4.21
C PHE A 6 -7.88 -5.44 -3.78
N ASN A 7 -8.57 -6.44 -4.33
CA ASN A 7 -8.30 -7.85 -4.07
C ASN A 7 -7.55 -8.46 -5.27
N TYR A 8 -6.50 -9.22 -5.00
CA TYR A 8 -5.67 -9.82 -6.05
C TYR A 8 -5.01 -11.11 -5.55
N PHE A 9 -4.47 -11.89 -6.49
CA PHE A 9 -3.64 -13.05 -6.17
C PHE A 9 -2.18 -12.61 -6.15
N SER A 10 -1.47 -12.94 -5.09
CA SER A 10 -0.03 -12.73 -4.97
C SER A 10 0.68 -14.03 -5.33
N ASP A 11 1.58 -13.96 -6.32
CA ASP A 11 2.46 -15.06 -6.69
C ASP A 11 3.55 -15.25 -5.63
N ILE A 12 4.01 -14.19 -4.97
CA ILE A 12 5.00 -14.32 -3.89
C ILE A 12 4.42 -14.99 -2.64
N LEU A 13 3.20 -14.63 -2.24
CA LEU A 13 2.53 -15.20 -1.07
C LEU A 13 1.77 -16.50 -1.40
N GLN A 14 1.57 -16.81 -2.68
CA GLN A 14 0.79 -17.96 -3.18
C GLN A 14 -0.65 -18.00 -2.61
N ARG A 15 -1.28 -16.81 -2.50
CA ARG A 15 -2.64 -16.67 -1.96
C ARG A 15 -3.31 -15.40 -2.45
N LYS A 16 -4.65 -15.37 -2.30
CA LYS A 16 -5.41 -14.13 -2.40
C LYS A 16 -5.06 -13.23 -1.21
N THR A 17 -4.87 -11.96 -1.51
CA THR A 17 -4.63 -10.90 -0.53
C THR A 17 -5.34 -9.62 -0.98
N SER A 18 -5.25 -8.56 -0.17
CA SER A 18 -5.93 -7.30 -0.40
C SER A 18 -5.05 -6.10 -0.08
N ALA A 19 -5.41 -4.97 -0.69
CA ALA A 19 -4.95 -3.64 -0.31
C ALA A 19 -6.13 -2.68 -0.38
N THR A 20 -6.11 -1.63 0.45
CA THR A 20 -6.96 -0.47 0.25
C THR A 20 -6.18 0.56 -0.55
N VAL A 21 -6.75 1.05 -1.64
CA VAL A 21 -6.15 2.10 -2.49
C VAL A 21 -7.02 3.34 -2.46
N MET A 22 -6.42 4.49 -2.17
CA MET A 22 -7.06 5.80 -2.24
C MET A 22 -6.47 6.59 -3.39
N LEU A 23 -7.34 7.14 -4.24
CA LEU A 23 -6.97 7.98 -5.37
C LEU A 23 -7.68 9.34 -5.29
N PRO A 24 -6.98 10.46 -5.57
CA PRO A 24 -7.61 11.77 -5.71
C PRO A 24 -8.82 11.73 -6.66
N ASP A 25 -9.80 12.61 -6.43
CA ASP A 25 -10.97 12.70 -7.31
C ASP A 25 -10.56 13.13 -8.72
N ALA A 26 -11.10 12.46 -9.73
CA ALA A 26 -10.76 12.68 -11.15
C ALA A 26 -9.24 12.66 -11.43
N PRO A 27 -8.54 11.53 -11.16
CA PRO A 27 -7.11 11.44 -11.38
C PRO A 27 -6.81 11.61 -12.88
N ASN A 28 -5.84 12.46 -13.20
CA ASN A 28 -5.40 12.63 -14.57
C ASN A 28 -4.66 11.37 -15.02
N ILE A 29 -5.33 10.53 -15.81
CA ILE A 29 -4.76 9.26 -16.32
C ILE A 29 -3.49 9.44 -17.15
N ASN A 30 -3.22 10.64 -17.67
CA ASN A 30 -2.01 10.95 -18.44
C ASN A 30 -0.86 11.44 -17.56
N LYS A 31 -1.08 11.65 -16.26
CA LYS A 31 -0.05 12.07 -15.31
C LYS A 31 -0.02 11.12 -14.13
N ALA A 32 1.10 10.42 -14.00
CA ALA A 32 1.35 9.54 -12.89
C ALA A 32 1.31 10.31 -11.55
N LEU A 33 0.56 9.79 -10.59
CA LEU A 33 0.44 10.33 -9.24
C LEU A 33 1.64 9.89 -8.38
N PRO A 34 2.17 10.74 -7.49
CA PRO A 34 2.99 10.26 -6.40
C PRO A 34 2.23 9.20 -5.59
N VAL A 35 2.94 8.30 -4.92
CA VAL A 35 2.34 7.19 -4.18
C VAL A 35 2.98 6.99 -2.81
N MET A 36 2.14 6.80 -1.79
CA MET A 36 2.52 6.46 -0.42
C MET A 36 2.06 5.04 -0.09
N TYR A 37 2.98 4.16 0.26
CA TYR A 37 2.67 2.85 0.85
C TYR A 37 2.61 3.00 2.37
N LEU A 38 1.45 2.73 2.96
CA LEU A 38 1.19 2.99 4.37
C LEU A 38 0.89 1.69 5.11
N LEU A 39 1.85 1.27 5.93
CA LEU A 39 1.88 -0.06 6.57
C LEU A 39 1.18 -0.03 7.94
N HIS A 40 0.26 -0.97 8.15
CA HIS A 40 -0.48 -1.11 9.41
C HIS A 40 0.35 -1.80 10.51
N GLY A 41 -0.11 -1.69 11.75
CA GLY A 41 0.51 -2.30 12.93
C GLY A 41 0.16 -3.77 13.14
N TYR A 42 0.76 -4.38 14.16
CA TYR A 42 0.41 -5.75 14.58
C TYR A 42 -1.05 -5.82 15.03
N CYS A 43 -1.77 -6.90 14.70
CA CYS A 43 -3.22 -7.07 14.86
C CYS A 43 -4.11 -6.15 13.99
N GLY A 44 -3.52 -5.32 13.15
CA GLY A 44 -4.21 -4.47 12.20
C GLY A 44 -4.49 -5.13 10.86
N ASP A 45 -5.17 -4.40 9.97
CA ASP A 45 -5.33 -4.78 8.57
C ASP A 45 -5.22 -3.58 7.59
N ASN A 46 -5.55 -3.82 6.32
CA ASN A 46 -5.47 -2.83 5.24
C ASN A 46 -6.49 -1.68 5.35
N THR A 47 -7.33 -1.65 6.39
CA THR A 47 -8.35 -0.62 6.63
C THR A 47 -8.02 0.27 7.83
N ASP A 48 -7.06 -0.09 8.67
CA ASP A 48 -6.70 0.62 9.91
C ASP A 48 -6.56 2.14 9.73
N TRP A 49 -5.82 2.53 8.69
CA TRP A 49 -5.51 3.93 8.40
C TRP A 49 -6.71 4.73 7.85
N LEU A 50 -7.76 4.06 7.35
CA LEU A 50 -9.01 4.74 6.96
C LEU A 50 -9.75 5.30 8.17
N TYR A 51 -9.73 4.55 9.27
CA TYR A 51 -10.50 4.88 10.48
C TYR A 51 -9.66 5.58 11.54
N SER A 52 -8.33 5.48 11.43
CA SER A 52 -7.38 5.99 12.41
C SER A 52 -6.48 7.05 11.79
N GLY A 53 -6.93 8.31 11.79
CA GLY A 53 -6.15 9.47 11.37
C GLY A 53 -6.80 10.30 10.27
N ASN A 54 -6.02 11.22 9.69
CA ASN A 54 -6.47 12.18 8.68
C ASN A 54 -5.87 11.88 7.29
N ILE A 55 -5.62 10.61 6.98
CA ILE A 55 -4.90 10.24 5.75
C ILE A 55 -5.62 10.73 4.48
N GLU A 56 -6.96 10.72 4.47
CA GLU A 56 -7.74 11.23 3.34
C GLU A 56 -7.54 12.72 3.09
N GLN A 57 -7.50 13.51 4.17
CA GLN A 57 -7.27 14.94 4.08
C GLN A 57 -5.89 15.22 3.48
N PHE A 58 -4.83 14.55 3.97
CA PHE A 58 -3.48 14.72 3.44
C PHE A 58 -3.35 14.19 2.01
N ALA A 59 -3.96 13.05 1.70
CA ALA A 59 -3.95 12.50 0.34
C ALA A 59 -4.58 13.47 -0.67
N THR A 60 -5.66 14.15 -0.26
CA THR A 60 -6.32 15.20 -1.05
C THR A 60 -5.41 16.43 -1.21
N GLU A 61 -4.88 16.94 -0.10
CA GLU A 61 -4.06 18.17 -0.08
C GLU A 61 -2.80 18.04 -0.95
N TYR A 62 -2.11 16.90 -0.86
CA TYR A 62 -0.88 16.65 -1.59
C TYR A 62 -1.10 15.97 -2.96
N ASN A 63 -2.36 15.68 -3.32
CA ASN A 63 -2.74 14.99 -4.55
C ASN A 63 -1.90 13.71 -4.78
N ILE A 64 -1.89 12.84 -3.78
CA ILE A 64 -1.07 11.62 -3.70
C ILE A 64 -1.97 10.38 -3.61
N ALA A 65 -1.59 9.30 -4.30
CA ALA A 65 -2.22 8.00 -4.13
C ALA A 65 -1.73 7.33 -2.84
N VAL A 66 -2.63 6.67 -2.10
CA VAL A 66 -2.24 5.94 -0.88
C VAL A 66 -2.59 4.46 -1.06
N VAL A 67 -1.62 3.59 -0.80
CA VAL A 67 -1.77 2.13 -0.85
C VAL A 67 -1.54 1.59 0.56
N MET A 68 -2.56 0.96 1.13
CA MET A 68 -2.51 0.32 2.43
C MET A 68 -2.63 -1.20 2.21
N PRO A 69 -1.52 -1.95 2.16
CA PRO A 69 -1.57 -3.39 1.93
C PRO A 69 -1.90 -4.19 3.20
N ALA A 70 -2.50 -5.36 3.04
CA ALA A 70 -2.62 -6.32 4.13
C ALA A 70 -1.25 -6.99 4.39
N GLY A 71 -0.62 -6.64 5.51
CA GLY A 71 0.65 -7.21 5.96
C GLY A 71 0.50 -8.44 6.86
N ASN A 72 -0.69 -8.67 7.44
CA ASN A 72 -0.91 -9.65 8.52
C ASN A 72 0.11 -9.47 9.67
N ASN A 73 0.16 -10.40 10.63
CA ASN A 73 1.13 -10.37 11.74
C ASN A 73 2.53 -10.88 11.31
N SER A 74 3.05 -10.36 10.19
CA SER A 74 4.26 -10.85 9.53
C SER A 74 5.54 -10.09 9.87
N PHE A 75 5.43 -8.92 10.50
CA PHE A 75 6.54 -7.95 10.61
C PHE A 75 7.12 -7.55 9.25
N TYR A 76 6.35 -7.70 8.17
CA TYR A 76 6.78 -7.37 6.80
C TYR A 76 8.11 -8.04 6.42
N ALA A 77 8.39 -9.20 7.00
CA ALA A 77 9.63 -9.94 6.80
C ALA A 77 9.42 -11.18 5.94
N ASP A 78 10.49 -11.64 5.29
CA ASP A 78 10.53 -12.98 4.72
C ASP A 78 10.67 -14.00 5.84
N MET A 79 9.56 -14.65 6.17
CA MET A 79 9.49 -15.52 7.34
C MET A 79 10.21 -16.85 7.07
N ARG A 80 11.05 -17.29 8.02
CA ARG A 80 11.65 -18.65 7.97
C ARG A 80 10.58 -19.75 7.86
N HIS A 81 9.47 -19.55 8.56
CA HIS A 81 8.29 -20.40 8.52
C HIS A 81 7.08 -19.52 8.27
N GLY A 82 6.72 -19.34 7.00
CA GLY A 82 5.63 -18.46 6.58
C GLY A 82 5.80 -17.99 5.15
N ALA A 83 5.13 -16.90 4.81
CA ALA A 83 5.20 -16.31 3.48
C ALA A 83 6.26 -15.19 3.41
N ASN A 84 6.64 -14.83 2.19
CA ASN A 84 7.68 -13.85 1.91
C ASN A 84 7.10 -12.42 1.84
N TYR A 85 6.75 -11.84 3.00
CA TYR A 85 6.10 -10.53 3.04
C TYR A 85 7.03 -9.38 2.65
N LEU A 86 8.34 -9.51 2.88
CA LEU A 86 9.29 -8.46 2.48
C LEU A 86 9.32 -8.36 0.95
N LYS A 87 9.46 -9.48 0.25
CA LYS A 87 9.44 -9.49 -1.21
C LYS A 87 8.08 -9.09 -1.77
N HIS A 88 7.00 -9.53 -1.13
CA HIS A 88 5.65 -9.14 -1.55
C HIS A 88 5.47 -7.62 -1.52
N ILE A 89 5.82 -6.97 -0.41
CA ILE A 89 5.62 -5.53 -0.23
C ILE A 89 6.68 -4.70 -0.97
N GLY A 90 7.93 -5.16 -1.00
CA GLY A 90 9.05 -4.43 -1.60
C GLY A 90 9.17 -4.59 -3.13
N GLU A 91 8.65 -5.69 -3.70
CA GLU A 91 8.84 -6.02 -5.11
C GLU A 91 7.52 -6.20 -5.86
N GLU A 92 6.69 -7.16 -5.44
CA GLU A 92 5.49 -7.55 -6.21
C GLU A 92 4.37 -6.50 -6.14
N LEU A 93 4.04 -6.03 -4.94
CA LEU A 93 2.95 -5.08 -4.75
C LEU A 93 3.17 -3.79 -5.57
N PRO A 94 4.35 -3.11 -5.52
CA PRO A 94 4.56 -1.91 -6.34
C PRO A 94 4.44 -2.17 -7.85
N GLN A 95 4.86 -3.35 -8.33
CA GLN A 95 4.69 -3.74 -9.72
C GLN A 95 3.22 -3.96 -10.09
N ILE A 96 2.41 -4.52 -9.20
CA ILE A 96 0.97 -4.70 -9.42
C ILE A 96 0.28 -3.33 -9.41
N ILE A 97 0.56 -2.49 -8.41
CA ILE A 97 -0.09 -1.18 -8.27
C ILE A 97 0.21 -0.30 -9.49
N SER A 98 1.45 -0.20 -9.94
CA SER A 98 1.83 0.63 -11.09
C SER A 98 1.24 0.16 -12.43
N LYS A 99 0.85 -1.12 -12.55
CA LYS A 99 0.18 -1.65 -13.74
C LYS A 99 -1.33 -1.39 -13.76
N VAL A 100 -1.94 -1.25 -12.59
CA VAL A 100 -3.40 -1.14 -12.42
C VAL A 100 -3.84 0.30 -12.20
N PHE A 101 -3.02 1.10 -11.51
CA PHE A 101 -3.35 2.46 -11.10
C PHE A 101 -2.36 3.47 -11.71
N PRO A 102 -2.80 4.72 -11.96
CA PRO A 102 -1.97 5.75 -12.59
C PRO A 102 -0.98 6.36 -11.57
N VAL A 103 -0.09 5.54 -11.01
CA VAL A 103 0.94 5.97 -10.05
C VAL A 103 2.33 6.03 -10.67
N SER A 104 3.20 6.86 -10.10
CA SER A 104 4.59 7.00 -10.50
C SER A 104 5.40 5.78 -10.12
N ILE A 105 6.41 5.49 -10.92
CA ILE A 105 7.44 4.47 -10.63
C ILE A 105 8.78 5.11 -10.26
N ASN A 106 8.84 6.45 -10.27
CA ASN A 106 10.04 7.18 -9.95
C ASN A 106 10.26 7.19 -8.43
N ARG A 107 11.53 7.11 -8.02
CA ARG A 107 11.91 7.04 -6.60
C ARG A 107 11.50 8.31 -5.84
N GLU A 108 11.63 9.47 -6.47
CA GLU A 108 11.28 10.78 -5.89
C GLU A 108 9.79 10.97 -5.62
N ASP A 109 8.94 10.19 -6.29
CA ASP A 109 7.48 10.22 -6.17
C ASP A 109 6.93 9.03 -5.35
N THR A 110 7.81 8.17 -4.84
CA THR A 110 7.44 6.93 -4.14
C THR A 110 7.87 7.00 -2.68
N PHE A 111 6.89 6.89 -1.78
CA PHE A 111 7.08 7.02 -0.34
C PHE A 111 6.58 5.77 0.39
N ILE A 112 7.15 5.51 1.56
CA ILE A 112 6.72 4.43 2.46
C ILE A 112 6.74 4.93 3.90
N ALA A 113 5.74 4.53 4.67
CA ALA A 113 5.63 4.84 6.09
C ALA A 113 4.79 3.78 6.80
N GLY A 114 4.85 3.74 8.14
CA GLY A 114 4.00 2.85 8.93
C GLY A 114 4.14 3.08 10.43
N LEU A 115 3.28 2.41 11.21
CA LEU A 115 3.28 2.47 12.68
C LEU A 115 3.65 1.12 13.29
N SER A 116 4.39 1.11 14.39
CA SER A 116 4.76 -0.11 15.14
C SER A 116 5.40 -1.17 14.22
N MET A 117 4.74 -2.32 14.02
CA MET A 117 5.13 -3.34 13.04
C MET A 117 5.31 -2.77 11.63
N GLY A 118 4.42 -1.88 11.19
CA GLY A 118 4.54 -1.19 9.91
C GLY A 118 5.66 -0.16 9.89
N GLY A 119 6.01 0.42 11.04
CA GLY A 119 7.17 1.30 11.15
C GLY A 119 8.50 0.55 11.07
N TYR A 120 8.52 -0.72 11.51
CA TYR A 120 9.67 -1.62 11.29
C TYR A 120 9.79 -2.06 9.82
N GLY A 121 8.67 -2.27 9.14
CA GLY A 121 8.65 -2.71 7.74
C GLY A 121 8.93 -1.59 6.71
N ALA A 122 8.77 -0.32 7.10
CA ALA A 122 9.02 0.85 6.28
C ALA A 122 10.49 1.28 6.33
#